data_AF-A0A379TI67-F1
#
_entry.id   AF-A0A379TI67-F1
#
_cell.length_a   1.000
_cell.length_b   1.000
_cell.length_c   1.000
_cell.angle_alpha   90.00
_cell.angle_beta   90.00
_cell.angle_gamma   90.00
#
_symmetry.space_group_name_H-M   'P 1'
#
loop_
_entity.id
_entity.type
_entity.pdbx_description
1 polymer ?
#
loop_
_entity_poly.entity_id
_entity_poly.type
_entity_poly.pdbx_seq_one_letter_code
_entity_poly.pdbx_strand_id
1 'polypeptide(L)'
;MASAGLFTKPLNHFMASKYLPYIHNQVLELADPARDMERKAMRTLFREAVEQKANFSNPDEVERNREFLALQDMLRFTLSRLQTEETGKNALLRFAAVTEEEVELPN
;
A
#
# COMPACT_ATOMS: atom_id res chain seq x y z
N MET A 1 9.56 44.25 2.80
CA MET A 1 9.12 42.98 3.41
C MET A 1 8.52 42.13 2.31
N ALA A 2 9.28 41.16 1.79
CA ALA A 2 8.84 40.32 0.68
C ALA A 2 8.42 38.94 1.23
N SER A 3 7.23 38.50 0.79
CA SER A 3 6.67 37.18 1.04
C SER A 3 7.64 36.08 0.58
N ALA A 4 8.14 35.29 1.52
CA ALA A 4 8.86 34.06 1.21
C ALA A 4 7.80 32.98 0.91
N GLY A 5 7.42 32.85 -0.36
CA GLY A 5 6.65 31.70 -0.84
C GLY A 5 7.39 30.42 -0.45
N LEU A 6 6.68 29.51 0.23
CA LEU A 6 7.16 28.15 0.51
C LEU A 6 7.34 27.42 -0.82
N PHE A 7 8.52 27.52 -1.41
CA PHE A 7 8.93 26.60 -2.47
C PHE A 7 9.26 25.27 -1.81
N THR A 8 8.29 24.34 -1.76
CA THR A 8 8.61 22.93 -1.48
C THR A 8 9.46 22.43 -2.65
N LYS A 9 10.72 22.07 -2.37
CA LYS A 9 11.60 21.53 -3.41
C LYS A 9 11.00 20.20 -3.89
N PRO A 10 10.81 19.96 -5.19
CA PRO A 10 10.25 18.70 -5.69
C PRO A 10 11.01 17.45 -5.20
N LEU A 11 12.33 17.58 -5.03
CA LEU A 11 13.20 16.52 -4.48
C LEU A 11 12.86 16.16 -3.02
N ASN A 12 12.27 17.06 -2.23
CA ASN A 12 11.80 16.76 -0.87
C ASN A 12 10.55 15.86 -0.86
N HIS A 13 9.90 15.68 -2.02
CA HIS A 13 8.81 14.73 -2.22
C HIS A 13 9.29 13.42 -2.87
N PHE A 14 10.60 13.27 -3.14
CA PHE A 14 11.17 12.04 -3.63
C PHE A 14 11.27 11.02 -2.50
N MET A 15 10.13 10.41 -2.18
CA MET A 15 10.00 9.38 -1.14
C MET A 15 10.20 7.98 -1.73
N ALA A 16 11.10 7.82 -2.71
CA ALA A 16 11.32 6.52 -3.36
C ALA A 16 11.67 5.44 -2.33
N SER A 17 12.48 5.78 -1.31
CA SER A 17 12.81 4.88 -0.20
C SER A 17 11.62 4.53 0.71
N LYS A 18 10.51 5.29 0.65
CA LYS A 18 9.27 4.98 1.39
C LYS A 18 8.22 4.29 0.52
N TYR A 19 8.10 4.71 -0.75
CA TYR A 19 7.11 4.15 -1.68
C TYR A 19 7.54 2.82 -2.29
N LEU A 20 8.84 2.60 -2.54
CA LEU A 20 9.31 1.36 -3.14
C LEU A 20 9.01 0.14 -2.27
N PRO A 21 9.34 0.13 -0.96
CA PRO A 21 8.97 -0.99 -0.09
C PRO A 21 7.48 -1.29 -0.11
N TYR A 22 6.66 -0.25 0.02
CA TYR A 22 5.20 -0.38 -0.03
C TYR A 22 4.69 -0.97 -1.36
N ILE A 23 5.19 -0.49 -2.50
CA ILE A 23 4.80 -0.99 -3.83
C ILE A 23 5.29 -2.43 -4.02
N HIS A 24 6.53 -2.75 -3.62
CA HIS A 24 7.07 -4.10 -3.71
C HIS A 24 6.27 -5.09 -2.87
N ASN A 25 5.99 -4.74 -1.61
CA ASN A 25 5.17 -5.53 -0.72
C ASN A 25 3.75 -5.70 -1.27
N GLN A 26 3.18 -4.66 -1.88
CA GLN A 26 1.89 -4.75 -2.55
C GLN A 26 1.91 -5.72 -3.73
N VAL A 27 2.92 -5.66 -4.61
CA VAL A 27 3.05 -6.59 -5.73
C VAL A 27 3.29 -8.01 -5.20
N LEU A 28 4.08 -8.18 -4.14
CA LEU A 28 4.36 -9.47 -3.52
C LEU A 28 3.08 -10.10 -2.95
N GLU A 29 2.30 -9.34 -2.18
CA GLU A 29 1.02 -9.83 -1.65
C GLU A 29 0.05 -10.25 -2.78
N LEU A 30 0.03 -9.50 -3.88
CA LEU A 30 -0.86 -9.83 -5.01
C LEU A 30 -0.35 -11.01 -5.84
N ALA A 31 0.98 -11.19 -5.94
CA ALA A 31 1.61 -12.29 -6.66
C ALA A 31 1.52 -13.62 -5.88
N ASP A 32 1.59 -13.56 -4.55
CA ASP A 32 1.45 -14.71 -3.65
C ASP A 32 0.48 -14.40 -2.48
N PRO A 33 -0.85 -14.46 -2.72
CA PRO A 33 -1.85 -14.11 -1.70
C PRO A 33 -1.83 -15.01 -0.47
N ALA A 34 -1.29 -16.23 -0.59
CA ALA A 34 -1.20 -17.19 0.50
C ALA A 34 -0.04 -16.90 1.46
N ARG A 35 0.93 -16.08 1.04
CA ARG A 35 2.07 -15.68 1.87
C ARG A 35 1.60 -14.99 3.14
N ASP A 36 2.21 -15.38 4.25
CA ASP A 36 2.09 -14.65 5.51
C ASP A 36 2.96 -13.40 5.44
N MET A 37 2.38 -12.25 5.80
CA MET A 37 3.03 -10.94 5.67
C MET A 37 2.55 -10.01 6.78
N GLU A 38 3.49 -9.28 7.38
CA GLU A 38 3.20 -8.35 8.47
C GLU A 38 2.21 -7.27 8.03
N ARG A 39 2.34 -6.76 6.80
CA ARG A 39 1.41 -5.75 6.27
C ARG A 39 -0.05 -6.22 6.22
N LYS A 40 -0.30 -7.53 6.05
CA LYS A 40 -1.67 -8.09 6.05
C LYS A 40 -2.24 -8.02 7.46
N ALA A 41 -1.43 -8.39 8.47
CA ALA A 41 -1.80 -8.26 9.87
C ALA A 41 -2.05 -6.79 10.25
N MET A 42 -1.15 -5.88 9.84
CA MET A 42 -1.29 -4.45 10.11
C MET A 42 -2.54 -3.84 9.46
N ARG A 43 -2.90 -4.27 8.25
CA ARG A 43 -4.14 -3.85 7.59
C ARG A 43 -5.40 -4.32 8.32
N THR A 44 -5.38 -5.52 8.91
CA THR A 44 -6.47 -6.01 9.77
C THR A 44 -6.58 -5.16 11.03
N LEU A 45 -5.47 -4.91 11.73
CA LEU A 45 -5.46 -4.03 12.91
C LEU A 45 -5.93 -2.62 12.58
N PHE A 46 -5.54 -2.09 11.43
CA PHE A 46 -6.00 -0.78 10.96
C PHE A 46 -7.51 -0.77 10.75
N ARG A 47 -8.06 -1.78 10.08
CA ARG A 47 -9.51 -1.92 9.87
C ARG A 47 -10.27 -1.96 11.20
N GLU A 48 -9.80 -2.73 12.16
CA GLU A 48 -10.39 -2.79 13.51
C GLU A 48 -10.31 -1.43 14.22
N ALA A 49 -9.16 -0.76 14.16
CA ALA A 49 -8.95 0.54 14.80
C ALA A 49 -9.86 1.64 14.22
N VAL A 50 -10.11 1.62 12.90
CA VAL A 50 -11.04 2.56 12.24
C VAL A 50 -12.45 2.42 12.82
N GLU A 51 -12.94 1.20 12.94
CA GLU A 51 -14.31 0.95 13.43
C GLU A 51 -14.44 1.17 14.95
N GLN A 52 -13.44 0.76 15.74
CA GLN A 52 -13.45 1.00 17.20
C GLN A 52 -13.52 2.48 17.56
N LYS A 53 -12.87 3.34 16.76
CA LYS A 53 -12.81 4.78 17.01
C LYS A 53 -13.88 5.58 16.27
N ALA A 54 -14.69 4.95 15.42
CA ALA A 54 -15.62 5.64 14.53
C ALA A 54 -16.56 6.62 15.26
N ASN A 55 -17.05 6.25 16.44
CA ASN A 55 -17.97 7.06 17.23
C ASN A 55 -17.29 8.23 17.98
N PHE A 56 -15.95 8.24 18.05
CA PHE A 56 -15.16 9.21 18.81
C PHE A 56 -14.25 10.07 17.92
N SER A 57 -14.24 9.81 16.62
CA SER A 57 -13.40 10.49 15.62
C SER A 57 -14.21 11.45 14.76
N ASN A 58 -13.52 12.30 14.00
CA ASN A 58 -14.15 13.12 12.97
C ASN A 58 -14.79 12.20 11.89
N PRO A 59 -16.09 12.37 11.57
CA PRO A 59 -16.76 11.57 10.54
C PRO A 59 -16.04 11.55 9.18
N ASP A 60 -15.45 12.67 8.76
CA ASP A 60 -14.74 12.77 7.48
C ASP A 60 -13.46 11.91 7.48
N GLU A 61 -12.79 11.80 8.63
CA GLU A 61 -11.61 10.96 8.78
C GLU A 61 -11.96 9.47 8.76
N VAL A 62 -13.07 9.11 9.43
CA VAL A 62 -13.59 7.74 9.42
C VAL A 62 -13.94 7.33 8.00
N GLU A 63 -14.64 8.19 7.25
CA GLU A 63 -15.02 7.91 5.87
C GLU A 63 -13.80 7.80 4.95
N ARG A 64 -12.84 8.74 5.07
CA ARG A 64 -11.58 8.66 4.31
C ARG A 64 -10.83 7.34 4.54
N ASN A 65 -10.80 6.86 5.77
CA ASN A 65 -10.12 5.60 6.10
C ASN A 65 -10.88 4.38 5.58
N ARG A 66 -12.22 4.41 5.57
CA ARG A 66 -13.05 3.37 4.94
C ARG A 66 -12.86 3.32 3.43
N GLU A 67 -12.81 4.48 2.77
CA GLU A 67 -12.51 4.59 1.34
C GLU A 67 -11.10 4.07 1.02
N PHE A 68 -10.11 4.39 1.86
CA PHE A 68 -8.77 3.80 1.72
C PHE A 68 -8.79 2.27 1.78
N LEU A 69 -9.52 1.68 2.73
CA LEU A 69 -9.68 0.23 2.83
C LEU A 69 -10.41 -0.36 1.61
N ALA A 70 -11.44 0.31 1.10
CA ALA A 70 -12.15 -0.12 -0.10
C ALA A 70 -11.20 -0.13 -1.33
N LEU A 71 -10.38 0.91 -1.49
CA LEU A 71 -9.35 0.96 -2.53
C LEU A 71 -8.32 -0.16 -2.38
N GLN A 72 -7.88 -0.48 -1.16
CA GLN A 72 -7.00 -1.62 -0.90
C GLN A 72 -7.61 -2.94 -1.36
N ASP A 73 -8.88 -3.17 -1.04
CA ASP A 73 -9.58 -4.39 -1.43
C ASP A 73 -9.66 -4.52 -2.96
N MET A 74 -9.74 -3.41 -3.70
CA MET A 74 -9.76 -3.39 -5.17
C MET A 74 -8.41 -3.72 -5.83
N LEU A 75 -7.28 -3.63 -5.11
CA LEU A 75 -5.95 -3.83 -5.71
C LEU A 75 -5.75 -5.22 -6.29
N ARG A 76 -6.48 -6.24 -5.81
CA ARG A 76 -6.44 -7.60 -6.36
C ARG A 76 -6.74 -7.69 -7.86
N PHE A 77 -7.46 -6.74 -8.41
CA PHE A 77 -7.81 -6.73 -9.83
C PHE A 77 -6.70 -6.14 -10.73
N THR A 78 -5.74 -5.44 -10.15
CA THR A 78 -4.70 -4.69 -10.91
C THR A 78 -3.76 -5.60 -11.70
N LEU A 79 -3.53 -6.83 -11.22
CA LEU A 79 -2.67 -7.82 -11.89
C LEU A 79 -3.43 -8.86 -12.71
N SER A 80 -4.77 -8.77 -12.78
CA SER A 80 -5.62 -9.77 -13.43
C SER A 80 -5.17 -10.11 -14.86
N ARG A 81 -4.92 -9.09 -15.69
CA ARG A 81 -4.44 -9.30 -17.07
C ARG A 81 -3.06 -9.97 -17.09
N LEU A 82 -2.12 -9.52 -16.26
CA LEU A 82 -0.77 -10.07 -16.20
C LEU A 82 -0.78 -11.54 -15.77
N GLN A 83 -1.71 -11.93 -14.89
CA GLN A 83 -1.90 -13.32 -14.46
C GLN A 83 -2.51 -14.22 -15.54
N THR A 84 -3.27 -13.66 -16.50
CA THR A 84 -3.85 -14.43 -17.61
C THR A 84 -2.86 -14.73 -18.74
N GLU A 85 -1.81 -13.92 -18.88
CA GLU A 85 -0.76 -14.10 -19.88
C GLU A 85 0.35 -14.99 -19.31
N GLU A 86 0.75 -16.07 -20.00
CA GLU A 86 1.76 -17.02 -19.51
C GLU A 86 3.07 -16.35 -19.12
N THR A 87 3.55 -15.42 -19.94
CA THR A 87 4.78 -14.66 -19.67
C THR A 87 4.64 -13.79 -18.42
N GLY A 88 3.48 -13.14 -18.24
CA GLY A 88 3.19 -12.29 -17.10
C GLY A 88 3.07 -13.08 -15.80
N LYS A 89 2.34 -14.19 -15.83
CA LYS A 89 2.25 -15.14 -14.71
C LYS A 89 3.61 -15.64 -14.30
N ASN A 90 4.44 -16.07 -15.26
CA ASN A 90 5.79 -16.55 -14.98
C ASN A 90 6.69 -15.44 -14.40
N ALA A 91 6.51 -14.18 -14.82
CA ALA A 91 7.23 -13.06 -14.24
C ALA A 91 6.84 -12.82 -12.77
N LEU A 92 5.55 -12.86 -12.44
CA LEU A 92 5.06 -12.74 -11.06
C LEU A 92 5.56 -13.88 -10.17
N LEU A 93 5.57 -15.11 -10.68
CA LEU A 93 6.12 -16.27 -9.94
C LEU A 93 7.61 -16.09 -9.65
N ARG A 94 8.41 -15.66 -10.62
CA ARG A 94 9.84 -15.39 -10.41
C ARG A 94 10.06 -14.26 -9.42
N PHE A 95 9.26 -13.19 -9.52
CA PHE A 95 9.32 -12.08 -8.57
C PHE A 95 9.03 -12.57 -7.14
N ALA A 96 7.91 -13.25 -6.92
CA ALA A 96 7.53 -13.74 -5.59
C ALA A 96 8.55 -14.73 -4.99
N ALA A 97 9.21 -15.53 -5.84
CA ALA A 97 10.19 -16.52 -5.40
C ALA A 97 11.51 -15.93 -4.87
N VAL A 98 11.85 -14.69 -5.24
CA VAL A 98 13.12 -14.04 -4.86
C VAL A 98 12.94 -12.81 -3.99
N THR A 99 11.71 -12.32 -3.85
CA THR A 99 11.38 -11.13 -3.06
C THR A 99 10.93 -11.53 -1.66
N GLU A 100 11.46 -10.83 -0.66
CA GLU A 100 10.99 -10.87 0.73
C GLU A 100 10.20 -9.61 1.06
N GLU A 101 9.42 -9.63 2.15
CA GLU A 101 8.73 -8.43 2.61
C GLU A 101 9.77 -7.39 3.04
N GLU A 102 9.75 -6.22 2.40
CA GLU A 102 10.63 -5.10 2.73
C GLU A 102 10.09 -4.33 3.92
N VAL A 103 10.99 -3.79 4.75
CA VAL A 103 10.60 -2.95 5.89
C VAL A 103 10.05 -1.62 5.39
N GLU A 104 8.77 -1.37 5.66
CA GLU A 104 8.12 -0.08 5.40
C GLU A 104 8.50 0.92 6.50
N LEU A 105 9.27 1.95 6.16
CA LEU A 105 9.68 2.97 7.13
C LEU A 105 8.49 3.86 7.51
N PRO A 106 8.30 4.18 8.81
CA PRO A 106 7.24 5.08 9.24
C PRO A 106 7.39 6.49 8.64
N ASN A 107 6.26 7.17 8.49
CA ASN A 107 6.24 8.53 7.96
C ASN A 107 6.64 9.58 8.98
#